data_AF-A0AAJ6QWM2-F1
#
_entry.id   AF-A0AAJ6QWM2-F1
#
_cell.length_a   1.000
_cell.length_b   1.000
_cell.length_c   1.000
_cell.angle_alpha   90.00
_cell.angle_beta   90.00
_cell.angle_gamma   90.00
#
_symmetry.space_group_name_H-M   'P 1'
#
loop_
_entity.id
_entity.type
_entity.pdbx_description
1 polymer ?
#
loop_
_entity_poly.entity_id
_entity_poly.type
_entity_poly.pdbx_seq_one_letter_code
_entity_poly.pdbx_strand_id
1 'polypeptide(L)'
;MPKHLIHPSEALTTVTHQGDHVACEALKWRTPSKIQKEAIPVALQGRDIIGLTETGSGKTAAFALPILQTLLENPARLFALILTPTREFAFQISEQFGALGSTIGIKSAVIVGGIDLMTQAMMLAKKPHVVIATPGRLIGHLENTPFHNRKTFFP
;
A
#
# COMPACT_ATOMS: atom_id res chain seq x y z
N MET A 1 -4.18 36.30 -3.66
CA MET A 1 -5.09 35.22 -4.11
C MET A 1 -4.57 33.91 -3.55
N PRO A 2 -5.14 33.35 -2.48
CA PRO A 2 -4.61 32.12 -1.90
C PRO A 2 -4.96 30.95 -2.83
N LYS A 3 -3.95 30.18 -3.24
CA LYS A 3 -4.13 28.91 -3.95
C LYS A 3 -4.74 27.93 -2.95
N HIS A 4 -6.01 27.58 -3.10
CA HIS A 4 -6.63 26.50 -2.36
C HIS A 4 -5.86 25.20 -2.67
N LEU A 5 -5.03 24.78 -1.73
CA LEU A 5 -4.46 23.44 -1.68
C LEU A 5 -5.61 22.49 -1.37
N ILE A 6 -5.98 21.66 -2.35
CA ILE A 6 -6.96 20.58 -2.19
C ILE A 6 -6.43 19.65 -1.10
N HIS A 7 -7.26 19.35 -0.11
CA HIS A 7 -6.85 18.58 1.05
C HIS A 7 -6.61 17.11 0.65
N PRO A 8 -5.56 16.40 1.11
CA PRO A 8 -5.28 15.02 0.70
C PRO A 8 -6.42 14.01 0.98
N SER A 9 -7.31 14.33 1.91
CA SER A 9 -8.56 13.60 2.13
C SER A 9 -9.48 13.71 0.91
N GLU A 10 -9.61 14.86 0.27
CA GLU A 10 -10.43 15.08 -0.93
C GLU A 10 -9.86 14.39 -2.18
N ALA A 11 -8.55 14.14 -2.21
CA ALA A 11 -7.90 13.41 -3.30
C ALA A 11 -8.29 11.91 -3.29
N LEU A 12 -8.45 11.30 -2.12
CA LEU A 12 -8.75 9.86 -1.99
C LEU A 12 -10.21 9.53 -1.65
N THR A 13 -11.03 10.52 -1.30
CA THR A 13 -12.47 10.33 -1.01
C THR A 13 -13.29 10.02 -2.29
N THR A 14 -12.75 10.28 -3.48
CA THR A 14 -13.47 10.20 -4.76
C THR A 14 -13.32 8.84 -5.46
N VAL A 15 -13.70 7.76 -4.77
CA VAL A 15 -14.03 6.49 -5.46
C VAL A 15 -15.53 6.18 -5.37
N THR A 16 -16.32 6.97 -4.63
CA THR A 16 -17.67 6.57 -4.22
C THR A 16 -18.84 7.41 -4.71
N HIS A 17 -18.68 8.58 -5.33
CA HIS A 17 -19.83 9.26 -5.95
C HIS A 17 -19.51 9.96 -7.27
N GLN A 18 -20.50 9.88 -8.16
CA GLN A 18 -20.60 10.45 -9.50
C GLN A 18 -19.85 11.79 -9.67
N GLY A 19 -18.60 11.74 -10.15
CA GLY A 19 -17.82 12.91 -10.54
C GLY A 19 -16.38 12.92 -10.00
N ASP A 20 -15.44 13.22 -10.90
CA ASP A 20 -14.21 13.99 -10.62
C ASP A 20 -12.97 13.26 -10.05
N HIS A 21 -11.84 13.07 -10.76
CA HIS A 21 -10.90 13.95 -11.50
C HIS A 21 -9.61 14.33 -10.74
N VAL A 22 -9.57 14.39 -9.40
CA VAL A 22 -8.48 15.16 -8.72
C VAL A 22 -7.22 14.36 -8.28
N ALA A 23 -7.31 13.19 -7.64
CA ALA A 23 -6.10 12.37 -7.40
C ALA A 23 -5.56 11.71 -8.68
N CYS A 24 -6.50 11.40 -9.57
CA CYS A 24 -6.26 10.82 -10.87
C CYS A 24 -5.44 11.74 -11.80
N GLU A 25 -5.56 13.06 -11.66
CA GLU A 25 -4.85 14.02 -12.51
C GLU A 25 -3.33 14.03 -12.29
N ALA A 26 -2.87 13.90 -11.04
CA ALA A 26 -1.44 13.85 -10.71
C ALA A 26 -0.74 12.60 -11.27
N LEU A 27 -1.49 11.49 -11.40
CA LEU A 27 -1.00 10.21 -11.92
C LEU A 27 -1.45 9.91 -13.37
N LYS A 28 -2.12 10.86 -14.04
CA LYS A 28 -2.77 10.69 -15.34
C LYS A 28 -3.80 9.54 -15.42
N TRP A 29 -4.34 9.07 -14.30
CA TRP A 29 -5.40 8.05 -14.23
C TRP A 29 -6.78 8.62 -14.53
N ARG A 30 -6.98 9.20 -15.71
CA ARG A 30 -8.26 9.81 -16.09
C ARG A 30 -9.45 8.84 -16.02
N THR A 31 -9.20 7.54 -16.15
CA THR A 31 -10.22 6.50 -16.08
C THR A 31 -9.66 5.29 -15.34
N PRO A 32 -10.31 4.79 -14.26
CA PRO A 32 -9.86 3.59 -13.59
C PRO A 32 -9.98 2.37 -14.53
N SER A 33 -9.03 1.45 -14.42
CA SER A 33 -9.03 0.21 -15.19
C SER A 33 -10.19 -0.70 -14.77
N LYS A 34 -10.50 -1.73 -15.57
CA LYS A 34 -11.57 -2.68 -15.26
C LYS A 34 -11.42 -3.30 -13.86
N ILE A 35 -10.22 -3.80 -13.54
CA ILE A 35 -9.95 -4.41 -12.23
C ILE A 35 -10.08 -3.39 -11.09
N GLN A 36 -9.71 -2.12 -11.30
CA GLN A 36 -9.87 -1.08 -10.29
C GLN A 36 -11.35 -0.77 -10.02
N LYS A 37 -12.16 -0.64 -11.08
CA LYS A 37 -13.62 -0.42 -10.97
C LYS A 37 -14.33 -1.55 -10.23
N GLU A 38 -13.89 -2.79 -10.46
CA GLU A 38 -14.50 -3.97 -9.84
C GLU A 38 -14.00 -4.20 -8.41
N ALA A 39 -12.71 -4.05 -8.16
CA ALA A 39 -12.10 -4.44 -6.89
C ALA A 39 -12.18 -3.36 -5.81
N ILE A 40 -11.98 -2.07 -6.15
CA ILE A 40 -11.86 -1.02 -5.12
C ILE A 40 -13.14 -0.88 -4.28
N PRO A 41 -14.36 -0.80 -4.87
CA PRO A 41 -15.58 -0.67 -4.06
C PRO A 41 -15.81 -1.86 -3.13
N VAL A 42 -15.45 -3.07 -3.59
CA VAL A 42 -15.57 -4.29 -2.79
C VAL A 42 -14.54 -4.31 -1.67
N ALA A 43 -13.31 -3.86 -1.93
CA ALA A 43 -12.23 -3.82 -0.95
C ALA A 43 -12.54 -2.83 0.18
N LEU A 44 -13.11 -1.66 -0.15
CA LEU A 44 -13.54 -0.66 0.83
C LEU A 44 -14.68 -1.15 1.75
N GLN A 45 -15.41 -2.18 1.34
CA GLN A 45 -16.41 -2.84 2.19
C GLN A 45 -15.78 -3.87 3.15
N GLY A 46 -14.45 -4.00 3.16
CA GLY A 46 -13.73 -4.98 4.00
C GLY A 46 -13.91 -6.42 3.54
N ARG A 47 -14.27 -6.64 2.26
CA ARG A 47 -14.47 -7.98 1.70
C ARG A 47 -13.20 -8.53 1.08
N ASP A 48 -13.04 -9.85 1.19
CA ASP A 48 -11.99 -10.59 0.50
C ASP A 48 -12.20 -10.60 -1.02
N ILE A 49 -11.11 -10.50 -1.77
CA ILE A 49 -11.10 -10.40 -3.23
C ILE A 49 -10.08 -11.36 -3.82
N ILE A 50 -10.49 -12.10 -4.85
CA ILE A 50 -9.59 -12.83 -5.75
C ILE A 50 -9.66 -12.15 -7.12
N GLY A 51 -8.55 -11.55 -7.56
CA GLY A 51 -8.48 -10.84 -8.83
C GLY A 51 -7.74 -11.64 -9.90
N LEU A 52 -8.43 -12.03 -10.97
CA LEU A 52 -7.85 -12.71 -12.14
C LEU A 52 -7.69 -11.71 -13.28
N THR A 53 -6.46 -11.36 -13.64
CA THR A 53 -6.20 -10.33 -14.66
C THR A 53 -4.74 -10.36 -15.11
N GLU A 54 -4.44 -9.81 -16.28
CA GLU A 54 -3.10 -9.76 -16.89
C GLU A 54 -2.20 -8.65 -16.34
N THR A 55 -0.88 -8.81 -16.40
CA THR A 55 0.09 -7.78 -16.00
C THR A 55 -0.17 -6.46 -16.74
N GLY A 56 0.05 -5.32 -16.07
CA GLY A 56 -0.24 -4.01 -16.64
C GLY A 56 -1.70 -3.54 -16.48
N SER A 57 -2.60 -4.37 -15.95
CA SER A 57 -4.00 -4.00 -15.75
C SER A 57 -4.28 -3.01 -14.59
N GLY A 58 -3.26 -2.57 -13.87
CA GLY A 58 -3.41 -1.62 -12.76
C GLY A 58 -3.79 -2.27 -11.42
N LYS A 59 -3.51 -3.56 -11.22
CA LYS A 59 -3.79 -4.30 -9.98
C LYS A 59 -3.20 -3.65 -8.73
N THR A 60 -1.97 -3.14 -8.84
CA THR A 60 -1.27 -2.54 -7.70
C THR A 60 -2.08 -1.40 -7.11
N ALA A 61 -2.60 -0.52 -7.95
CA ALA A 61 -3.49 0.55 -7.52
C ALA A 61 -4.83 0.01 -6.98
N ALA A 62 -5.36 -1.07 -7.57
CA ALA A 62 -6.63 -1.66 -7.16
C ALA A 62 -6.64 -2.15 -5.70
N PHE A 63 -5.50 -2.59 -5.16
CA PHE A 63 -5.36 -2.89 -3.73
C PHE A 63 -4.70 -1.77 -2.92
N ALA A 64 -3.81 -0.96 -3.51
CA ALA A 64 -3.13 0.11 -2.79
C ALA A 64 -4.07 1.26 -2.39
N LEU A 65 -4.97 1.67 -3.29
CA LEU A 65 -5.93 2.74 -3.02
C LEU A 65 -6.84 2.46 -1.81
N PRO A 66 -7.53 1.30 -1.72
CA PRO A 66 -8.35 1.02 -0.54
C PRO A 66 -7.54 0.92 0.76
N ILE A 67 -6.31 0.40 0.71
CA ILE A 67 -5.40 0.39 1.88
C ILE A 67 -5.06 1.82 2.32
N LEU A 68 -4.68 2.69 1.38
CA LEU A 68 -4.31 4.08 1.65
C LEU A 68 -5.51 4.90 2.15
N GLN A 69 -6.68 4.70 1.57
CA GLN A 69 -7.92 5.35 2.01
C GLN A 69 -8.28 4.93 3.44
N THR A 70 -8.20 3.64 3.76
CA THR A 70 -8.46 3.16 5.12
C THR A 70 -7.45 3.72 6.12
N LEU A 71 -6.17 3.81 5.74
CA LEU A 71 -5.11 4.39 6.58
C LEU A 71 -5.24 5.91 6.78
N LEU A 72 -5.86 6.62 5.85
CA LEU A 72 -6.18 8.03 5.99
C LEU A 72 -7.26 8.27 7.04
N GLU A 73 -8.32 7.47 6.98
CA GLU A 73 -9.47 7.59 7.88
C GLU A 73 -9.14 7.06 9.29
N ASN A 74 -8.38 5.96 9.37
CA ASN A 74 -7.98 5.34 10.61
C ASN A 74 -6.48 4.98 10.60
N PRO A 75 -5.61 5.94 11.00
CA PRO A 75 -4.16 5.73 10.99
C PRO A 75 -3.72 4.58 11.89
N ALA A 76 -3.12 3.56 11.28
CA ALA A 76 -2.59 2.38 11.96
C ALA A 76 -1.17 2.05 11.51
N ARG A 77 -0.32 1.61 12.46
CA ARG A 77 1.00 1.05 12.14
C ARG A 77 0.86 -0.45 11.88
N LEU A 78 1.75 -1.00 11.05
CA LEU A 78 1.75 -2.43 10.67
C LEU A 78 0.36 -2.89 10.17
N PHE A 79 -0.26 -2.07 9.34
CA PHE A 79 -1.64 -2.25 8.90
C PHE A 79 -1.78 -3.23 7.74
N ALA A 80 -0.88 -3.16 6.76
CA ALA A 80 -0.94 -4.01 5.57
C ALA A 80 0.36 -4.77 5.34
N LEU A 81 0.23 -6.04 4.97
CA LEU A 81 1.31 -6.88 4.45
C LEU A 81 1.02 -7.22 2.99
N ILE A 82 2.00 -6.99 2.12
CA ILE A 82 1.96 -7.37 0.71
C ILE A 82 3.07 -8.38 0.46
N LEU A 83 2.69 -9.57 0.03
CA LEU A 83 3.64 -10.63 -0.35
C LEU A 83 3.86 -10.63 -1.86
N THR A 84 5.11 -10.77 -2.26
CA THR A 84 5.52 -10.77 -3.67
C THR A 84 6.60 -11.82 -3.94
N PRO A 85 6.61 -12.47 -5.11
CA PRO A 85 7.56 -13.54 -5.42
C PRO A 85 9.01 -13.04 -5.59
N THR A 86 9.22 -11.78 -6.00
CA THR A 86 10.56 -11.27 -6.36
C THR A 86 10.89 -9.96 -5.66
N ARG A 87 12.19 -9.67 -5.57
CA ARG A 87 12.71 -8.44 -4.93
C ARG A 87 12.32 -7.22 -5.75
N GLU A 88 12.46 -7.33 -7.06
CA GLU A 88 12.23 -6.30 -8.04
C GLU A 88 10.76 -5.85 -7.99
N PHE A 89 9.85 -6.82 -7.89
CA PHE A 89 8.43 -6.49 -7.80
C PHE A 89 8.07 -5.87 -6.43
N ALA A 90 8.77 -6.24 -5.35
CA ALA A 90 8.61 -5.57 -4.05
C ALA A 90 8.95 -4.07 -4.13
N PHE A 91 10.06 -3.73 -4.77
CA PHE A 91 10.47 -2.35 -4.98
C PHE A 91 9.48 -1.60 -5.87
N GLN A 92 9.03 -2.19 -6.97
CA GLN A 92 8.02 -1.59 -7.85
C GLN A 92 6.73 -1.28 -7.09
N ILE A 93 6.24 -2.20 -6.26
CA ILE A 93 5.05 -1.95 -5.42
C ILE A 93 5.33 -0.81 -4.44
N SER A 94 6.51 -0.78 -3.81
CA SER A 94 6.87 0.29 -2.86
C SER A 94 6.93 1.67 -3.52
N GLU A 95 7.43 1.76 -4.74
CA GLU A 95 7.43 3.00 -5.53
C GLU A 95 6.00 3.46 -5.82
N GLN A 96 5.11 2.55 -6.20
CA GLN A 96 3.69 2.88 -6.42
C GLN A 96 3.02 3.37 -5.12
N PHE A 97 3.28 2.73 -3.98
CA PHE A 97 2.80 3.20 -2.68
C PHE A 97 3.36 4.56 -2.31
N GLY A 98 4.65 4.81 -2.57
CA GLY A 98 5.29 6.10 -2.34
C GLY A 98 4.68 7.20 -3.21
N ALA A 99 4.42 6.92 -4.49
CA ALA A 99 3.78 7.87 -5.41
C ALA A 99 2.35 8.20 -4.97
N LEU A 100 1.54 7.16 -4.68
CA LEU A 100 0.15 7.29 -4.25
C LEU A 100 0.00 7.94 -2.87
N GLY A 101 0.92 7.63 -1.94
CA GLY A 101 0.89 8.09 -0.56
C GLY A 101 1.76 9.33 -0.27
N SER A 102 2.36 9.93 -1.31
CA SER A 102 3.35 11.00 -1.18
C SER A 102 2.89 12.21 -0.36
N THR A 103 1.59 12.51 -0.39
CA THR A 103 0.96 13.64 0.31
C THR A 103 0.43 13.28 1.70
N ILE A 104 0.49 12.00 2.09
CA ILE A 104 -0.23 11.46 3.26
C ILE A 104 0.73 11.02 4.37
N GLY A 105 2.04 10.96 4.09
CA GLY A 105 3.04 10.54 5.07
C GLY A 105 3.01 9.03 5.36
N ILE A 106 2.40 8.23 4.48
CA ILE A 106 2.42 6.77 4.59
C ILE A 106 3.82 6.24 4.34
N LYS A 107 4.40 5.66 5.40
CA LYS A 107 5.67 4.92 5.37
C LYS A 107 5.45 3.45 5.02
N SER A 108 6.15 2.96 4.00
CA SER A 108 6.30 1.54 3.68
C SER A 108 7.71 1.03 4.05
N ALA A 109 7.85 -0.28 4.23
CA ALA A 109 9.15 -0.95 4.33
C ALA A 109 9.22 -2.15 3.39
N VAL A 110 10.31 -2.26 2.64
CA VAL A 110 10.59 -3.40 1.75
C VAL A 110 11.48 -4.41 2.47
N ILE A 111 11.01 -5.65 2.57
CA ILE A 111 11.64 -6.74 3.34
C ILE A 111 11.97 -7.90 2.40
N VAL A 112 13.20 -7.94 1.88
CA VAL A 112 13.61 -8.88 0.84
C VAL A 112 15.04 -9.41 1.05
N GLY A 113 15.33 -10.58 0.46
CA GLY A 113 16.66 -11.19 0.51
C GLY A 113 17.74 -10.31 -0.14
N GLY A 114 19.02 -10.58 0.15
CA GLY A 114 20.14 -9.84 -0.44
C GLY A 114 20.29 -8.38 0.01
N ILE A 115 19.63 -8.01 1.11
CA ILE A 115 19.83 -6.76 1.86
C ILE A 115 20.18 -7.16 3.29
N ASP A 116 21.01 -6.39 3.97
CA ASP A 116 21.42 -6.64 5.36
C ASP A 116 20.20 -6.83 6.30
N LEU A 117 20.33 -7.79 7.23
CA LEU A 117 19.26 -8.18 8.17
C LEU A 117 19.04 -7.11 9.22
N MET A 118 20.11 -6.52 9.75
CA MET A 118 20.00 -5.49 10.78
C MET A 118 19.33 -4.24 10.22
N THR A 119 19.66 -3.86 8.99
CA THR A 119 19.02 -2.75 8.25
C THR A 119 17.51 -2.94 8.16
N GLN A 120 17.07 -4.12 7.72
CA GLN A 120 15.64 -4.42 7.61
C GLN A 120 14.97 -4.53 9.00
N ALA A 121 15.66 -5.07 10.01
CA ALA A 121 15.17 -5.10 11.38
C ALA A 121 14.92 -3.68 11.91
N MET A 122 15.83 -2.73 11.64
CA MET A 122 15.65 -1.32 11.99
C MET A 122 14.49 -0.67 11.21
N MET A 123 14.28 -1.04 9.95
CA MET A 123 13.13 -0.57 9.18
C MET A 123 11.81 -1.05 9.79
N LEU A 124 11.73 -2.32 10.18
CA LEU A 124 10.55 -2.90 10.84
C LEU A 124 10.33 -2.30 12.24
N ALA A 125 11.39 -2.05 13.00
CA ALA A 125 11.33 -1.44 14.33
C ALA A 125 10.70 -0.02 14.30
N LYS A 126 10.78 0.69 13.17
CA LYS A 126 10.09 1.97 12.96
C LYS A 126 8.57 1.84 12.78
N LYS A 127 8.04 0.62 12.78
CA LYS A 127 6.61 0.29 12.62
C LYS A 127 6.02 0.99 11.38
N PRO A 128 6.44 0.61 10.16
CA PRO A 128 5.85 1.15 8.92
C PRO A 128 4.35 0.86 8.88
N HIS A 129 3.57 1.63 8.12
CA HIS A 129 2.14 1.33 7.95
C HIS A 129 1.95 0.13 7.01
N VAL A 130 2.82 0.00 6.01
CA VAL A 130 2.77 -1.08 5.00
C VAL A 130 4.11 -1.81 4.95
N VAL A 131 4.06 -3.14 4.99
CA VAL A 131 5.22 -4.00 4.78
C VAL A 131 5.06 -4.71 3.43
N ILE A 132 6.07 -4.64 2.58
CA ILE A 132 6.11 -5.30 1.28
C ILE A 132 7.28 -6.28 1.31
N ALA A 133 7.01 -7.57 1.17
CA ALA A 133 8.01 -8.58 1.48
C ALA A 133 8.04 -9.76 0.51
N THR A 134 9.22 -10.36 0.34
CA THR A 134 9.30 -11.72 -0.19
C THR A 134 9.09 -12.73 0.94
N PRO A 135 8.35 -13.84 0.72
CA PRO A 135 7.96 -14.76 1.79
C PRO A 135 9.14 -15.28 2.62
N GLY A 136 10.19 -15.77 1.97
CA GLY A 136 11.35 -16.34 2.67
C GLY A 136 12.06 -15.32 3.56
N ARG A 137 12.16 -14.05 3.15
CA ARG A 137 12.79 -13.02 3.98
C ARG A 137 11.91 -12.62 5.15
N LEU A 138 10.60 -12.51 4.95
CA LEU A 138 9.66 -12.21 6.01
C LEU A 138 9.72 -13.27 7.11
N ILE A 139 9.70 -14.55 6.75
CA ILE A 139 9.84 -15.66 7.70
C ILE A 139 11.13 -15.53 8.49
N GLY A 140 12.25 -15.27 7.82
CA GLY A 140 13.53 -15.06 8.49
C GLY A 140 13.49 -13.94 9.55
N HIS A 141 12.75 -12.84 9.29
CA HIS A 141 12.54 -11.78 10.28
C HIS A 141 11.61 -12.19 11.43
N LEU A 142 10.52 -12.90 11.14
CA LEU A 142 9.57 -13.37 12.16
C LEU A 142 10.21 -14.37 13.14
N GLU A 143 11.17 -15.16 12.68
CA GLU A 143 11.86 -16.17 13.50
C GLU A 143 13.05 -15.58 14.27
N ASN A 144 13.81 -14.67 13.65
CA ASN A 144 15.15 -14.31 14.15
C ASN A 144 15.30 -12.86 14.59
N THR A 145 14.27 -12.01 14.44
CA THR A 145 14.35 -10.60 14.85
C THR A 145 13.75 -10.40 16.24
N PRO A 146 14.57 -10.14 17.29
CA PRO A 146 14.15 -10.21 18.70
C PRO A 146 13.12 -9.14 19.12
N PHE A 147 12.94 -8.08 18.33
CA PHE A 147 11.98 -7.02 18.63
C PHE A 147 10.52 -7.35 18.24
N HIS A 148 10.29 -8.52 17.64
CA HIS A 148 8.98 -8.92 17.14
C HIS A 148 8.45 -10.11 17.94
N ASN A 149 7.70 -9.81 19.00
CA ASN A 149 6.82 -10.83 19.57
C ASN A 149 5.78 -11.17 18.49
N ARG A 150 5.53 -12.46 18.24
CA ARG A 150 4.71 -12.97 17.12
C ARG A 150 3.30 -12.35 17.04
N LYS A 151 2.83 -11.76 18.14
CA LYS A 151 1.54 -11.06 18.30
C LYS A 151 1.50 -9.62 17.78
N THR A 152 2.63 -9.03 17.36
CA THR A 152 2.71 -7.60 17.02
C THR A 152 2.40 -7.29 15.55
N PHE A 153 2.53 -8.27 14.64
CA PHE A 153 2.27 -8.06 13.20
C PHE A 153 0.82 -8.29 12.80
N PHE A 154 0.11 -9.16 13.51
CA PHE A 154 -1.27 -9.54 13.21
C PHE A 154 -1.95 -9.80 14.56
N PRO A 155 -2.46 -8.74 15.23
CA PRO A 155 -3.30 -8.90 16.41
C PRO A 155 -4.62 -9.60 16.08
#